data_AF-A0A7S4BDJ9-F1
#
_entry.id   AF-A0A7S4BDJ9-F1
#
_cell.length_a   1.000
_cell.length_b   1.000
_cell.length_c   1.000
_cell.angle_alpha   90.00
_cell.angle_beta   90.00
_cell.angle_gamma   90.00
#
_symmetry.space_group_name_H-M   'P 1'
#
loop_
_entity.id
_entity.type
_entity.pdbx_description
1 polymer ?
#
loop_
_entity_poly.entity_id
_entity_poly.type
_entity_poly.pdbx_seq_one_letter_code
_entity_poly.pdbx_strand_id
1 'polypeptide(L)'
;PPPQRLLNAFDQQAAAALLVRLAMHKGETRSSPAEVLKWLDKLLIKMMRTLCSYRKGEPASLDLPPQLAQLPGLIFHLRRSPALRTSGNSPDRTAYFRVLASTLSVFSMLVMIQPTLVAYTLGRKPTPLPLDGAAMAQDRILMLDSFTQIIICKGAAIASWLRQNESGEHAELQKLLSSAREDSRLLESERFPAPDTFECDQYGSKARYLTQKLNPDVPFSQFVESLYKATVG
;
A
#
# COMPACT_ATOMS: atom_id res chain seq x y z
N PRO A 1 28.49 -13.92 -9.49
CA PRO A 1 28.24 -15.13 -8.66
C PRO A 1 26.91 -15.79 -9.07
N PRO A 2 26.69 -17.10 -8.83
CA PRO A 2 25.49 -17.83 -9.26
C PRO A 2 24.12 -17.13 -8.97
N PRO A 3 23.93 -16.36 -7.87
CA PRO A 3 22.69 -15.63 -7.60
C PRO A 3 22.38 -14.51 -8.60
N GLN A 4 23.38 -13.81 -9.15
CA GLN A 4 23.17 -12.69 -10.07
C GLN A 4 22.61 -13.14 -11.43
N ARG A 5 22.93 -14.37 -11.87
CA ARG A 5 22.35 -14.93 -13.10
C ARG A 5 20.87 -15.28 -12.96
N LEU A 6 20.43 -15.60 -11.74
CA LEU A 6 19.03 -15.89 -11.43
C LEU A 6 18.20 -14.62 -11.17
N LEU A 7 18.85 -13.48 -10.93
CA LEU A 7 18.17 -12.22 -10.63
C LEU A 7 17.22 -11.79 -11.76
N ASN A 8 17.58 -12.05 -13.02
CA ASN A 8 16.72 -11.71 -14.16
C ASN A 8 15.40 -12.52 -14.18
N ALA A 9 15.37 -13.69 -13.54
CA ALA A 9 14.18 -14.52 -13.40
C ALA A 9 13.44 -14.29 -12.07
N PHE A 10 13.92 -13.37 -11.24
CA PHE A 10 13.31 -13.10 -9.94
C PHE A 10 12.05 -12.25 -10.09
N ASP A 11 10.92 -12.82 -9.72
CA ASP A 11 9.64 -12.12 -9.63
C ASP A 11 9.43 -11.60 -8.19
N GLN A 12 9.62 -10.28 -8.01
CA GLN A 12 9.39 -9.61 -6.73
C GLN A 12 7.96 -9.67 -6.22
N GLN A 13 6.96 -9.68 -7.11
CA GLN A 13 5.56 -9.68 -6.71
C GLN A 13 5.15 -11.05 -6.20
N ALA A 14 5.54 -12.11 -6.92
CA ALA A 14 5.36 -13.48 -6.46
C ALA A 14 6.15 -13.75 -5.17
N ALA A 15 7.41 -13.30 -5.08
CA ALA A 15 8.21 -13.43 -3.88
C ALA A 15 7.58 -12.71 -2.69
N ALA A 16 7.12 -11.47 -2.86
CA ALA A 16 6.42 -10.74 -1.81
C ALA A 16 5.14 -11.47 -1.36
N ALA A 17 4.36 -12.02 -2.29
CA ALA A 17 3.18 -12.81 -1.95
C ALA A 17 3.48 -14.07 -1.14
N LEU A 18 4.54 -14.79 -1.49
CA LEU A 18 5.01 -15.92 -0.70
C LEU A 18 5.48 -15.47 0.69
N LEU A 19 6.18 -14.34 0.80
CA LEU A 19 6.62 -13.79 2.08
C LEU A 19 5.45 -13.37 2.98
N VAL A 20 4.42 -12.76 2.40
CA VAL A 20 3.17 -12.44 3.11
C VAL A 20 2.56 -13.72 3.68
N ARG A 21 2.33 -14.74 2.83
CA ARG A 21 1.74 -16.01 3.27
C ARG A 21 2.59 -16.72 4.34
N LEU A 22 3.90 -16.73 4.17
CA LEU A 22 4.83 -17.32 5.12
C LEU A 22 4.83 -16.57 6.46
N ALA A 23 4.73 -15.24 6.43
CA ALA A 23 4.57 -14.41 7.63
C ALA A 23 3.25 -14.70 8.35
N MET A 24 2.14 -14.88 7.61
CA MET A 24 0.85 -15.24 8.21
C MET A 24 0.93 -16.58 8.92
N HIS A 25 1.47 -17.59 8.22
CA HIS A 25 1.64 -18.93 8.76
C HIS A 25 2.52 -18.97 10.02
N LYS A 26 3.62 -18.20 10.04
CA LYS A 26 4.47 -18.08 11.24
C LYS A 26 3.74 -17.42 12.42
N GLY A 27 2.90 -16.42 12.14
CA GLY A 27 2.09 -15.75 13.16
C GLY A 27 0.94 -16.58 13.71
N GLU A 28 0.57 -17.69 13.06
CA GLU A 28 -0.40 -18.68 13.56
C GLU A 28 0.27 -19.79 14.36
N THR A 29 1.44 -20.24 13.90
CA THR A 29 1.99 -21.53 14.34
C THR A 29 2.71 -21.50 15.68
N ARG A 30 3.20 -20.35 16.17
CA ARG A 30 3.75 -20.11 17.55
C ARG A 30 4.55 -18.80 17.72
N SER A 31 4.81 -18.03 16.66
CA SER A 31 5.66 -16.83 16.76
C SER A 31 4.85 -15.59 17.14
N SER A 32 5.40 -14.78 18.05
CA SER A 32 4.87 -13.45 18.32
C SER A 32 5.00 -12.54 17.08
N PRO A 33 4.13 -11.53 16.91
CA PRO A 33 4.25 -10.59 15.78
C PRO A 33 5.62 -9.91 15.69
N ALA A 34 6.24 -9.60 16.84
CA ALA A 34 7.58 -9.03 16.90
C ALA A 34 8.66 -9.96 16.34
N GLU A 35 8.57 -11.28 16.61
CA GLU A 35 9.49 -12.27 16.05
C GLU A 35 9.32 -12.41 14.54
N VAL A 36 8.08 -12.39 14.04
CA VAL A 36 7.79 -12.43 12.60
C VAL A 36 8.36 -11.20 11.89
N LEU A 37 8.20 -10.00 12.47
CA LEU A 37 8.79 -8.77 11.96
C LEU A 37 10.32 -8.85 11.92
N LYS A 38 10.95 -9.30 13.01
CA LYS A 38 12.41 -9.48 13.08
C LYS A 38 12.92 -10.48 12.04
N TRP A 39 12.15 -11.55 11.78
CA TRP A 39 12.46 -12.52 10.74
C TRP A 39 12.36 -11.91 9.33
N LEU A 40 11.30 -11.15 9.05
CA LEU A 40 11.15 -10.43 7.77
C LEU A 40 12.30 -9.44 7.54
N ASP A 41 12.65 -8.64 8.54
CA ASP A 41 13.73 -7.64 8.43
C ASP A 41 15.08 -8.34 8.15
N LYS A 42 15.39 -9.41 8.89
CA LYS A 42 16.62 -10.21 8.66
C LYS A 42 16.65 -10.84 7.26
N LEU A 43 15.51 -11.33 6.78
CA LEU A 43 15.42 -11.94 5.45
C LEU A 43 15.62 -10.90 4.35
N LEU A 44 14.99 -9.74 4.46
CA LEU A 44 15.14 -8.64 3.50
C LEU A 44 16.60 -8.16 3.45
N ILE A 45 17.23 -7.92 4.60
CA ILE A 45 18.65 -7.54 4.69
C ILE A 45 19.54 -8.62 4.04
N LYS A 46 19.28 -9.90 4.33
CA LYS A 46 20.05 -11.01 3.74
C LYS A 46 19.90 -11.05 2.21
N MET A 47 18.68 -10.86 1.69
CA MET A 47 18.43 -10.81 0.25
C MET A 47 19.17 -9.63 -0.39
N MET A 48 19.07 -8.44 0.19
CA MET A 48 19.74 -7.26 -0.33
C MET A 48 21.26 -7.40 -0.31
N ARG A 49 21.85 -7.93 0.76
CA ARG A 49 23.29 -8.24 0.83
C ARG A 49 23.75 -9.23 -0.25
N THR A 50 22.86 -10.11 -0.70
CA THR A 50 23.18 -11.15 -1.68
C THR A 50 23.00 -10.65 -3.12
N LEU A 51 22.03 -9.77 -3.36
CA LEU A 51 21.55 -9.44 -4.71
C LEU A 51 21.87 -8.01 -5.15
N CYS A 52 22.16 -7.09 -4.22
CA CYS A 52 22.50 -5.70 -4.53
C CYS A 52 24.01 -5.49 -4.61
N SER A 53 24.42 -4.49 -5.37
CA SER A 53 25.82 -4.02 -5.43
C SER A 53 25.99 -2.83 -4.50
N TYR A 54 27.05 -2.79 -3.70
CA TYR A 54 27.32 -1.68 -2.77
C TYR A 54 28.79 -1.68 -2.31
N ARG A 55 29.26 -0.53 -1.83
CA ARG A 55 30.52 -0.40 -1.10
C ARG A 55 30.25 -0.51 0.40
N LYS A 56 31.02 -1.36 1.08
CA LYS A 56 30.88 -1.59 2.53
C LYS A 56 31.03 -0.28 3.30
N GLY A 57 30.14 -0.05 4.26
CA GLY A 57 30.08 1.19 5.04
C GLY A 57 29.47 2.42 4.34
N GLU A 58 29.09 2.34 3.06
CA GLU A 58 28.52 3.47 2.30
C GLU A 58 27.06 3.20 1.85
N PRO A 59 26.03 3.54 2.65
CA PRO A 59 24.63 3.26 2.31
C PRO A 59 24.15 3.89 0.99
N ALA A 60 24.67 5.07 0.63
CA ALA A 60 24.32 5.77 -0.60
C ALA A 60 24.86 5.09 -1.88
N SER A 61 25.80 4.15 -1.73
CA SER A 61 26.36 3.38 -2.85
C SER A 61 25.51 2.16 -3.23
N LEU A 62 24.45 1.87 -2.45
CA LEU A 62 23.63 0.69 -2.64
C LEU A 62 22.77 0.83 -3.89
N ASP A 63 23.05 -0.04 -4.86
CA ASP A 63 22.33 -0.14 -6.12
C ASP A 63 21.29 -1.26 -6.04
N LEU A 64 20.02 -0.86 -6.11
CA LEU A 64 18.87 -1.76 -6.02
C LEU A 64 18.42 -2.15 -7.43
N PRO A 65 18.55 -3.42 -7.84
CA PRO A 65 18.19 -3.81 -9.19
C PRO A 65 16.66 -3.72 -9.39
N PRO A 66 16.19 -3.46 -10.63
CA PRO A 66 14.75 -3.29 -10.92
C PRO A 66 13.87 -4.46 -10.47
N GLN A 67 14.41 -5.68 -10.52
CA GLN A 67 13.73 -6.91 -10.10
C GLN A 67 13.47 -6.97 -8.60
N LEU A 68 14.12 -6.13 -7.78
CA LEU A 68 13.93 -6.03 -6.33
C LEU A 68 13.34 -4.68 -5.89
N ALA A 69 13.17 -3.73 -6.81
CA ALA A 69 12.82 -2.34 -6.51
C ALA A 69 11.56 -2.16 -5.65
N GLN A 70 10.54 -3.00 -5.87
CA GLN A 70 9.25 -2.92 -5.17
C GLN A 70 9.27 -3.65 -3.83
N LEU A 71 10.17 -4.62 -3.65
CA LEU A 71 10.16 -5.52 -2.50
C LEU A 71 10.30 -4.78 -1.16
N PRO A 72 11.23 -3.81 -0.97
CA PRO A 72 11.28 -3.04 0.27
C PRO A 72 9.98 -2.29 0.59
N GLY A 73 9.31 -1.73 -0.42
CA GLY A 73 8.01 -1.06 -0.26
C GLY A 73 6.93 -2.03 0.20
N LEU A 74 6.84 -3.20 -0.44
CA LEU A 74 5.90 -4.25 -0.07
C LEU A 74 6.12 -4.74 1.36
N ILE A 75 7.37 -4.96 1.76
CA ILE A 75 7.70 -5.35 3.15
C ILE A 75 7.37 -4.22 4.13
N PHE A 76 7.66 -2.96 3.78
CA PHE A 76 7.28 -1.81 4.60
C PHE A 76 5.77 -1.77 4.88
N HIS A 77 4.94 -1.99 3.85
CA HIS A 77 3.49 -2.01 4.00
C HIS A 77 2.98 -3.27 4.73
N LEU A 78 3.57 -4.45 4.46
CA LEU A 78 3.26 -5.69 5.18
C LEU A 78 3.49 -5.52 6.70
N ARG A 79 4.62 -4.92 7.10
CA ARG A 79 4.95 -4.66 8.53
C ARG A 79 3.89 -3.80 9.23
N ARG A 80 3.16 -2.98 8.48
CA ARG A 80 2.12 -2.07 8.97
C ARG A 80 0.70 -2.64 8.84
N SER A 81 0.55 -3.76 8.13
CA SER A 81 -0.74 -4.35 7.84
C SER A 81 -1.39 -4.96 9.10
N PRO A 82 -2.74 -5.10 9.13
CA PRO A 82 -3.46 -5.74 10.22
C PRO A 82 -3.00 -7.16 10.54
N ALA A 83 -2.32 -7.82 9.60
CA ALA A 83 -1.76 -9.15 9.81
C ALA A 83 -0.67 -9.23 10.88
N LEU A 84 0.19 -8.21 10.95
CA LEU A 84 1.36 -8.16 11.84
C LEU A 84 1.19 -7.11 12.93
N ARG A 85 0.45 -6.03 12.68
CA ARG A 85 0.03 -5.07 13.70
C ARG A 85 -1.38 -5.39 14.16
N THR A 86 -1.46 -6.29 15.14
CA THR A 86 -2.74 -6.70 15.74
C THR A 86 -3.25 -5.70 16.79
N SER A 87 -2.41 -4.79 17.29
CA SER A 87 -2.86 -3.73 18.20
C SER A 87 -3.89 -2.82 17.51
N GLY A 88 -5.05 -2.66 18.15
CA GLY A 88 -6.17 -1.90 17.59
C GLY A 88 -7.02 -2.64 16.54
N ASN A 89 -6.77 -3.94 16.32
CA ASN A 89 -7.63 -4.81 15.50
C ASN A 89 -8.26 -5.90 16.36
N SER A 90 -9.49 -6.31 16.04
CA SER A 90 -10.07 -7.50 16.67
C SER A 90 -9.37 -8.78 16.19
N PRO A 91 -9.37 -9.85 17.02
CA PRO A 91 -8.89 -11.16 16.59
C PRO A 91 -9.54 -11.63 15.28
N ASP A 92 -10.86 -11.46 15.16
CA ASP A 92 -11.64 -11.85 13.98
C ASP A 92 -11.24 -11.07 12.73
N ARG A 93 -10.98 -9.76 12.85
CA ARG A 93 -10.51 -8.94 11.72
C ARG A 93 -9.13 -9.41 11.24
N THR A 94 -8.29 -9.83 12.18
CA THR A 94 -6.97 -10.40 11.87
C THR A 94 -7.10 -11.75 11.18
N ALA A 95 -7.97 -12.63 11.69
CA ALA A 95 -8.26 -13.93 11.08
C ALA A 95 -8.83 -13.77 9.65
N TYR A 96 -9.79 -12.88 9.47
CA TYR A 96 -10.36 -12.53 8.16
C TYR A 96 -9.27 -12.08 7.17
N PHE A 97 -8.37 -11.18 7.59
CA PHE A 97 -7.25 -10.75 6.74
C PHE A 97 -6.35 -11.93 6.33
N ARG A 98 -6.04 -12.84 7.27
CA ARG A 98 -5.18 -14.01 7.00
C ARG A 98 -5.83 -15.01 6.03
N VAL A 99 -7.13 -15.24 6.17
CA VAL A 99 -7.91 -16.07 5.25
C VAL A 99 -7.81 -15.50 3.83
N LEU A 100 -8.09 -14.21 3.65
CA LEU A 100 -7.96 -13.56 2.35
C LEU A 100 -6.53 -13.62 1.80
N ALA A 101 -5.52 -13.33 2.61
CA ALA A 101 -4.12 -13.40 2.16
C ALA A 101 -3.72 -14.79 1.63
N SER A 102 -4.36 -15.83 2.15
CA SER A 102 -4.09 -17.22 1.79
C SER A 102 -4.83 -17.68 0.53
N THR A 103 -5.98 -17.07 0.22
CA THR A 103 -6.84 -17.48 -0.91
C THR A 103 -6.72 -16.61 -2.14
N LEU A 104 -6.37 -15.34 -1.99
CA LEU A 104 -6.31 -14.37 -3.09
C LEU A 104 -5.16 -14.65 -4.08
N SER A 105 -5.34 -14.18 -5.31
CA SER A 105 -4.28 -14.11 -6.32
C SER A 105 -3.13 -13.22 -5.87
N VAL A 106 -1.96 -13.33 -6.52
CA VAL A 106 -0.78 -12.50 -6.21
C VAL A 106 -1.15 -11.02 -6.23
N PHE A 107 -1.77 -10.56 -7.32
CA PHE A 107 -2.12 -9.14 -7.47
C PHE A 107 -3.10 -8.66 -6.40
N SER A 108 -4.23 -9.35 -6.21
CA SER A 108 -5.25 -8.97 -5.23
C SER A 108 -4.71 -8.96 -3.79
N MET A 109 -3.87 -9.94 -3.46
CA MET A 109 -3.19 -9.98 -2.17
C MET A 109 -2.20 -8.82 -2.01
N LEU A 110 -1.46 -8.44 -3.05
CA LEU A 110 -0.55 -7.30 -2.99
C LEU A 110 -1.29 -5.97 -2.82
N VAL A 111 -2.45 -5.79 -3.47
CA VAL A 111 -3.32 -4.61 -3.24
C VAL A 111 -3.81 -4.56 -1.79
N MET A 112 -4.12 -5.71 -1.19
CA MET A 112 -4.49 -5.79 0.22
C MET A 112 -3.34 -5.38 1.17
N ILE A 113 -2.09 -5.64 0.78
CA ILE A 113 -0.89 -5.32 1.55
C ILE A 113 -0.46 -3.86 1.35
N GLN A 114 -0.28 -3.46 0.10
CA GLN A 114 0.05 -2.12 -0.35
C GLN A 114 -1.12 -1.59 -1.18
N PRO A 115 -2.05 -0.83 -0.56
CA PRO A 115 -3.17 -0.23 -1.27
C PRO A 115 -2.72 0.59 -2.48
N THR A 116 -3.61 0.72 -3.46
CA THR A 116 -3.39 1.65 -4.57
C THR A 116 -4.05 2.98 -4.26
N LEU A 117 -3.47 4.07 -4.77
CA LEU A 117 -4.01 5.42 -4.64
C LEU A 117 -4.01 6.08 -6.00
N VAL A 118 -5.18 6.54 -6.44
CA VAL A 118 -5.36 7.23 -7.71
C VAL A 118 -5.90 8.62 -7.45
N ALA A 119 -5.30 9.63 -8.08
CA ALA A 119 -5.79 10.99 -8.05
C ALA A 119 -6.57 11.33 -9.32
N TYR A 120 -7.71 11.98 -9.12
CA TYR A 120 -8.54 12.57 -10.15
C TYR A 120 -8.46 14.08 -9.97
N THR A 121 -7.89 14.74 -10.98
CA THR A 121 -7.69 16.20 -11.01
C THR A 121 -8.26 16.73 -12.31
N LEU A 122 -8.88 17.91 -12.24
CA LEU A 122 -9.48 18.55 -13.41
C LEU A 122 -8.47 18.71 -14.55
N GLY A 123 -8.88 18.41 -15.78
CA GLY A 123 -8.03 18.51 -16.98
C GLY A 123 -6.89 17.48 -17.06
N ARG A 124 -6.82 16.51 -16.14
CA ARG A 124 -5.79 15.45 -16.14
C ARG A 124 -6.44 14.06 -16.13
N LYS A 125 -5.74 13.09 -16.72
CA LYS A 125 -6.15 11.68 -16.61
C LYS A 125 -5.94 11.20 -15.16
N PRO A 126 -6.72 10.21 -14.69
CA PRO A 126 -6.48 9.56 -13.41
C PRO A 126 -5.02 9.11 -13.29
N THR A 127 -4.35 9.54 -12.22
CA THR A 127 -2.91 9.37 -12.06
C THR A 127 -2.59 8.60 -10.78
N PRO A 128 -1.84 7.48 -10.84
CA PRO A 128 -1.38 6.79 -9.64
C PRO A 128 -0.49 7.69 -8.78
N LEU A 129 -0.70 7.67 -7.46
CA LEU A 129 0.08 8.41 -6.49
C LEU A 129 0.73 7.47 -5.47
N PRO A 130 1.87 7.86 -4.86
CA PRO A 130 2.42 7.15 -3.73
C PRO A 130 1.48 7.21 -2.52
N LEU A 131 1.53 6.20 -1.65
CA LEU A 131 0.83 6.16 -0.37
C LEU A 131 1.52 7.06 0.66
N ASP A 132 1.43 8.37 0.43
CA ASP A 132 2.08 9.40 1.23
C ASP A 132 1.07 10.50 1.62
N GLY A 133 1.26 11.09 2.80
CA GLY A 133 0.42 12.19 3.29
C GLY A 133 0.40 13.40 2.36
N ALA A 134 1.47 13.66 1.60
CA ALA A 134 1.55 14.73 0.61
C ALA A 134 0.54 14.56 -0.55
N ALA A 135 -0.01 13.35 -0.74
CA ALA A 135 -1.07 13.12 -1.72
C ALA A 135 -2.40 13.83 -1.36
N MET A 136 -2.60 14.16 -0.08
CA MET A 136 -3.83 14.78 0.46
C MET A 136 -3.94 16.28 0.13
N ALA A 137 -4.05 16.61 -1.15
CA ALA A 137 -4.28 17.98 -1.60
C ALA A 137 -5.78 18.35 -1.61
N GLN A 138 -6.07 19.64 -1.47
CA GLN A 138 -7.45 20.15 -1.39
C GLN A 138 -8.18 20.17 -2.75
N ASP A 139 -7.42 20.13 -3.85
CA ASP A 139 -7.85 20.39 -5.23
C ASP A 139 -8.07 19.12 -6.08
N ARG A 140 -8.11 17.95 -5.44
CA ARG A 140 -8.26 16.66 -6.13
C ARG A 140 -9.18 15.70 -5.38
N ILE A 141 -9.66 14.70 -6.10
CA ILE A 141 -10.34 13.54 -5.53
C ILE A 141 -9.32 12.39 -5.48
N LEU A 142 -9.27 11.69 -4.36
CA LEU A 142 -8.44 10.50 -4.18
C LEU A 142 -9.33 9.26 -4.12
N MET A 143 -8.99 8.23 -4.88
CA MET A 143 -9.55 6.89 -4.72
C MET A 143 -8.46 5.99 -4.14
N LEU A 144 -8.66 5.51 -2.91
CA LEU A 144 -7.81 4.49 -2.31
C LEU A 144 -8.50 3.14 -2.41
N ASP A 145 -7.76 2.14 -2.85
CA ASP A 145 -8.21 0.77 -2.94
C ASP A 145 -7.27 -0.14 -2.14
N SER A 146 -7.80 -0.77 -1.09
CA SER A 146 -7.09 -1.75 -0.26
C SER A 146 -7.66 -3.17 -0.38
N PHE A 147 -8.19 -3.53 -1.54
CA PHE A 147 -8.88 -4.78 -1.85
C PHE A 147 -10.23 -4.95 -1.15
N THR A 148 -10.25 -4.92 0.20
CA THR A 148 -11.47 -5.10 1.02
C THR A 148 -12.22 -3.80 1.31
N GLN A 149 -11.66 -2.66 0.91
CA GLN A 149 -12.24 -1.34 1.13
C GLN A 149 -11.83 -0.41 0.00
N ILE A 150 -12.79 0.37 -0.51
CA ILE A 150 -12.55 1.42 -1.49
C ILE A 150 -13.03 2.74 -0.90
N ILE A 151 -12.16 3.75 -0.93
CA ILE A 151 -12.42 5.06 -0.32
C ILE A 151 -12.30 6.12 -1.40
N ILE A 152 -13.38 6.84 -1.67
CA ILE A 152 -13.34 8.06 -2.49
C ILE A 152 -13.34 9.27 -1.55
N CYS A 153 -12.22 9.99 -1.50
CA CYS A 153 -12.04 11.17 -0.67
C CYS A 153 -11.98 12.43 -1.52
N LYS A 154 -12.91 13.36 -1.31
CA LYS A 154 -12.92 14.67 -1.96
C LYS A 154 -12.03 15.65 -1.18
N GLY A 155 -11.07 16.28 -1.85
CA GLY A 155 -10.30 17.39 -1.30
C GLY A 155 -11.20 18.52 -0.82
N ALA A 156 -10.75 19.31 0.17
CA ALA A 156 -11.59 20.31 0.83
C ALA A 156 -12.18 21.36 -0.13
N ALA A 157 -11.40 21.81 -1.13
CA ALA A 157 -11.88 22.77 -2.12
C ALA A 157 -12.93 22.12 -3.05
N ILE A 158 -12.66 20.91 -3.52
CA ILE A 158 -13.62 20.13 -4.35
C ILE A 158 -14.94 19.90 -3.59
N ALA A 159 -14.86 19.50 -2.32
CA ALA A 159 -16.04 19.29 -1.48
C ALA A 159 -16.84 20.58 -1.27
N SER A 160 -16.16 21.72 -1.08
CA SER A 160 -16.81 23.03 -0.97
C SER A 160 -17.53 23.41 -2.27
N TRP A 161 -16.86 23.27 -3.41
CA TRP A 161 -17.43 23.58 -4.72
C TRP A 161 -18.63 22.71 -5.05
N LEU A 162 -18.57 21.41 -4.76
CA LEU A 162 -19.71 20.50 -4.96
C LEU A 162 -20.93 20.85 -4.10
N ARG A 163 -20.72 21.40 -2.89
CA ARG A 163 -21.82 21.84 -2.01
C ARG A 163 -22.48 23.13 -2.49
N GLN A 164 -21.71 24.05 -3.06
CA GLN A 164 -22.18 25.36 -3.50
C GLN A 164 -22.84 25.34 -4.89
N ASN A 165 -22.84 24.20 -5.57
CA ASN A 165 -23.22 24.06 -6.97
C ASN A 165 -24.74 24.06 -7.18
N GLU A 166 -25.41 25.17 -6.88
CA GLU A 166 -26.86 25.36 -7.11
C GLU A 166 -27.19 25.68 -8.59
N SER A 167 -26.24 26.21 -9.36
CA SER A 167 -26.44 26.75 -10.72
C SER A 167 -25.82 25.92 -11.86
N GLY A 168 -25.21 24.76 -11.59
CA GLY A 168 -24.64 23.88 -12.61
C GLY A 168 -23.27 24.31 -13.16
N GLU A 169 -22.66 25.35 -12.58
CA GLU A 169 -21.37 25.91 -12.99
C GLU A 169 -20.19 24.93 -12.87
N HIS A 170 -20.32 23.87 -12.06
CA HIS A 170 -19.26 22.87 -11.89
C HIS A 170 -19.58 21.49 -12.48
N ALA A 171 -20.17 21.44 -13.68
CA ALA A 171 -20.46 20.18 -14.38
C ALA A 171 -19.23 19.28 -14.56
N GLU A 172 -18.05 19.86 -14.79
CA GLU A 172 -16.80 19.09 -14.95
C GLU A 172 -16.34 18.42 -13.65
N LEU A 173 -16.56 19.04 -12.49
CA LEU A 173 -16.25 18.43 -11.19
C LEU A 173 -17.19 17.25 -10.89
N GLN A 174 -18.46 17.37 -11.26
CA GLN A 174 -19.42 16.27 -11.15
C GLN A 174 -19.02 15.09 -12.04
N LYS A 175 -18.54 15.38 -13.26
CA LYS A 175 -17.98 14.36 -14.16
C LYS A 175 -16.73 13.70 -13.57
N LEU A 176 -15.84 14.48 -12.95
CA LEU A 176 -14.64 13.97 -12.29
C LEU A 176 -14.98 13.00 -11.15
N LEU A 177 -15.94 13.37 -10.29
CA LEU A 177 -16.43 12.50 -9.21
C LEU A 177 -17.13 11.25 -9.77
N SER A 178 -17.90 11.40 -10.84
CA SER A 178 -18.58 10.28 -11.50
C SER A 178 -17.60 9.27 -12.09
N SER A 179 -16.47 9.74 -12.63
CA SER A 179 -15.38 8.86 -13.10
C SER A 179 -14.78 8.04 -11.95
N ALA A 180 -14.49 8.67 -10.80
CA ALA A 180 -13.98 7.92 -9.63
C ALA A 180 -14.99 6.88 -9.12
N ARG A 181 -16.30 7.19 -9.17
CA ARG A 181 -17.38 6.25 -8.80
C ARG A 181 -17.53 5.10 -9.79
N GLU A 182 -17.31 5.35 -11.07
CA GLU A 182 -17.34 4.31 -12.10
C GLU A 182 -16.19 3.32 -11.90
N ASP A 183 -14.97 3.83 -11.69
CA ASP A 183 -13.79 3.00 -11.41
C ASP A 183 -13.98 2.17 -10.12
N SER A 184 -14.56 2.75 -9.06
CA SER A 184 -14.92 2.01 -7.85
C SER A 184 -15.93 0.87 -8.11
N ARG A 185 -16.98 1.15 -8.89
CA ARG A 185 -18.01 0.15 -9.22
C ARG A 185 -17.47 -1.01 -10.04
N LEU A 186 -16.54 -0.74 -10.95
CA LEU A 186 -15.84 -1.78 -11.70
C LEU A 186 -15.08 -2.71 -10.73
N LEU A 187 -14.28 -2.14 -9.81
CA LEU A 187 -13.56 -2.92 -8.81
C LEU A 187 -14.50 -3.71 -7.87
N GLU A 188 -15.63 -3.13 -7.46
CA GLU A 188 -16.64 -3.82 -6.66
C GLU A 188 -17.21 -5.04 -7.38
N SER A 189 -17.50 -4.92 -8.68
CA SER A 189 -18.11 -5.99 -9.47
C SER A 189 -17.19 -7.19 -9.71
N GLU A 190 -15.87 -6.98 -9.67
CA GLU A 190 -14.86 -8.01 -9.93
C GLU A 190 -14.40 -8.76 -8.68
N ARG A 191 -14.83 -8.32 -7.48
CA ARG A 191 -14.22 -8.77 -6.21
C ARG A 191 -15.11 -9.64 -5.36
N PHE A 192 -14.46 -10.63 -4.77
CA PHE A 192 -15.01 -11.40 -3.68
C PHE A 192 -14.02 -11.47 -2.51
N PRO A 193 -14.46 -11.17 -1.27
CA PRO A 193 -15.75 -10.58 -0.93
C PRO A 193 -15.88 -9.15 -1.49
N ALA A 194 -17.11 -8.67 -1.64
CA ALA A 194 -17.36 -7.30 -2.07
C ALA A 194 -16.69 -6.31 -1.11
N PRO A 195 -15.96 -5.29 -1.61
CA PRO A 195 -15.31 -4.31 -0.74
C PRO A 195 -16.33 -3.42 -0.04
N ASP A 196 -15.98 -2.95 1.15
CA ASP A 196 -16.68 -1.85 1.80
C ASP A 196 -16.32 -0.53 1.10
N THR A 197 -17.25 0.00 0.30
CA THR A 197 -17.05 1.26 -0.41
C THR A 197 -17.75 2.41 0.28
N PHE A 198 -17.04 3.53 0.47
CA PHE A 198 -17.68 4.77 0.90
C PHE A 198 -16.95 6.02 0.41
N GLU A 199 -17.70 7.11 0.42
CA GLU A 199 -17.17 8.45 0.14
C GLU A 199 -16.98 9.24 1.42
N CYS A 200 -15.99 10.15 1.39
CA CYS A 200 -15.78 11.13 2.44
C CYS A 200 -15.24 12.44 1.87
N ASP A 201 -15.32 13.48 2.69
CA ASP A 201 -14.65 14.76 2.42
C ASP A 201 -13.38 14.83 3.28
N GLN A 202 -12.37 15.55 2.79
CA GLN A 202 -11.19 15.89 3.57
C GLN A 202 -11.61 16.57 4.87
N TYR A 203 -11.03 16.11 5.99
CA TYR A 203 -11.40 16.50 7.37
C TYR A 203 -12.73 15.96 7.91
N GLY A 204 -13.48 15.18 7.12
CA GLY A 204 -14.63 14.42 7.60
C GLY A 204 -14.23 13.24 8.50
N SER A 205 -15.17 12.75 9.32
CA SER A 205 -14.91 11.65 10.26
C SER A 205 -14.41 10.36 9.59
N LYS A 206 -14.93 10.04 8.40
CA LYS A 206 -14.50 8.90 7.59
C LYS A 206 -13.15 9.11 6.87
N ALA A 207 -12.62 10.34 6.79
CA ALA A 207 -11.32 10.59 6.16
C ALA A 207 -10.15 9.91 6.92
N ARG A 208 -10.33 9.62 8.21
CA ARG A 208 -9.34 8.92 9.04
C ARG A 208 -8.90 7.58 8.45
N TYR A 209 -9.79 6.87 7.74
CA TYR A 209 -9.48 5.58 7.12
C TYR A 209 -8.43 5.73 6.01
N LEU A 210 -8.49 6.82 5.25
CA LEU A 210 -7.48 7.19 4.27
C LEU A 210 -6.20 7.65 4.95
N THR A 211 -6.30 8.58 5.90
CA THR A 211 -5.14 9.15 6.61
C THR A 211 -4.29 8.07 7.30
N GLN A 212 -4.92 7.07 7.92
CA GLN A 212 -4.22 5.95 8.57
C GLN A 212 -3.36 5.13 7.58
N LYS A 213 -3.75 5.06 6.30
CA LYS A 213 -2.97 4.36 5.26
C LYS A 213 -1.80 5.22 4.78
N LEU A 214 -2.03 6.52 4.59
CA LEU A 214 -1.06 7.46 4.01
C LEU A 214 0.01 7.95 5.00
N ASN A 215 -0.31 8.02 6.29
CA ASN A 215 0.60 8.53 7.31
C ASN A 215 1.17 7.38 8.16
N PRO A 216 2.35 6.83 7.81
CA PRO A 216 3.05 5.90 8.68
C PRO A 216 3.58 6.57 9.96
N ASP A 217 3.72 5.78 11.03
CA ASP A 217 4.49 6.17 12.22
C ASP A 217 5.98 6.40 11.89
N VAL A 218 6.52 5.63 10.93
CA VAL A 218 7.88 5.74 10.41
C VAL A 218 7.81 6.01 8.91
N PRO A 219 8.22 7.20 8.41
CA PRO A 219 8.23 7.50 6.99
C PRO A 219 8.94 6.44 6.15
N PHE A 220 8.45 6.18 4.93
CA PHE A 220 9.04 5.18 4.05
C PHE A 220 10.52 5.49 3.75
N SER A 221 10.87 6.77 3.58
CA SER A 221 12.26 7.23 3.39
C SER A 221 13.17 6.80 4.55
N GLN A 222 12.72 6.98 5.80
CA GLN A 222 13.49 6.59 6.98
C GLN A 222 13.63 5.07 7.10
N PHE A 223 12.60 4.31 6.72
CA PHE A 223 12.68 2.85 6.64
C PHE A 223 13.74 2.39 5.63
N VAL A 224 13.74 2.97 4.42
CA VAL A 224 14.72 2.64 3.37
C VAL A 224 16.14 3.01 3.81
N GLU A 225 16.33 4.19 4.41
CA GLU A 225 17.64 4.61 4.91
C GLU A 225 18.20 3.63 5.96
N SER A 226 17.35 3.22 6.91
CA SER A 226 17.71 2.26 7.95
C SER A 226 18.04 0.88 7.36
N LEU A 227 17.26 0.44 6.36
CA LEU A 227 17.48 -0.80 5.64
C LEU A 227 18.82 -0.79 4.88
N TYR A 228 19.17 0.33 4.23
CA TYR A 228 20.42 0.45 3.49
C TYR A 228 21.61 0.45 4.44
N LYS A 229 21.53 1.19 5.56
CA LYS A 229 22.54 1.15 6.63
C LYS A 229 22.76 -0.28 7.15
N ALA A 230 21.68 -1.01 7.43
CA ALA A 230 21.76 -2.38 7.93
C ALA A 230 22.26 -3.39 6.88
N THR A 231 22.04 -3.12 5.59
CA THR A 231 22.53 -3.98 4.50
C THR A 231 24.02 -3.81 4.31
N VAL A 232 24.50 -2.56 4.31
CA VAL A 232 25.86 -2.18 3.94
C VAL A 232 26.86 -2.26 5.10
N GLY A 233 26.38 -2.16 6.35
CA GLY A 233 27.18 -2.41 7.56
C GLY A 233 27.59 -3.87 7.69
#